data_AF-A0A2S5B730-F1
#
_entry.id   AF-A0A2S5B730-F1
#
_cell.length_a   1.000
_cell.length_b   1.000
_cell.length_c   1.000
_cell.angle_alpha   90.00
_cell.angle_beta   90.00
_cell.angle_gamma   90.00
#
_symmetry.space_group_name_H-M   'P 1'
#
loop_
_entity.id
_entity.type
_entity.pdbx_description
1 polymer ?
#
loop_
_entity_poly.entity_id
_entity_poly.type
_entity_poly.pdbx_seq_one_letter_code
_entity_poly.pdbx_strand_id
1 'polypeptide(L)'
;MPFGRASIPMPSSLAHIYAKFPLVEIEAPYEAYQQTPTKPKIWAYGPPPAGHSESLDPLCRAAQAYARFAFGGAETRWLSWDAKESSPDGQVPALHTPEGDLLTGDELDSWIASHLTDKKAEATGPSLTVHCPTDASSEPIHQAYLALVTSTLLPAVLAALYLSPASVAPPVVPSLSRPFLSQVAHVYLSWHDRANRIDEIKRLRGGKTAKATALDLEEVEREAVEAIEALEAKMQAAGKAEWFDGASGPSKLDALLYAVLSVISVLPRACDDALRPALERSPALSSYLKRHDP
;
A
#
# COMPACT_ATOMS: atom_id res chain seq x y z
N MET A 1 25.51 -6.53 31.88
CA MET A 1 25.05 -6.48 33.27
C MET A 1 23.62 -5.95 33.28
N PRO A 2 22.61 -6.71 33.74
CA PRO A 2 21.24 -6.23 33.85
C PRO A 2 21.02 -5.68 35.27
N PHE A 3 20.70 -4.39 35.39
CA PHE A 3 20.18 -3.83 36.65
C PHE A 3 18.67 -4.12 36.76
N GLY A 4 18.31 -5.38 36.99
CA GLY A 4 16.98 -5.73 37.45
C GLY A 4 16.88 -5.46 38.95
N ARG A 5 16.15 -4.42 39.36
CA ARG A 5 15.85 -4.21 40.78
C ARG A 5 15.06 -5.42 41.31
N ALA A 6 15.48 -5.97 42.45
CA ALA A 6 14.72 -7.01 43.14
C ALA A 6 13.35 -6.44 43.55
N SER A 7 12.30 -6.89 42.87
CA SER A 7 10.91 -6.59 43.24
C SER A 7 10.49 -7.56 44.35
N ILE A 8 10.31 -7.05 45.56
CA ILE A 8 9.75 -7.83 46.67
C ILE A 8 8.23 -7.93 46.43
N PRO A 9 7.66 -9.14 46.25
CA PRO A 9 6.24 -9.29 46.01
C PRO A 9 5.45 -8.78 47.23
N MET A 10 4.49 -7.89 46.99
CA MET A 10 3.68 -7.30 48.05
C MET A 10 2.77 -8.37 48.69
N PRO A 11 2.77 -8.51 50.02
CA PRO A 11 1.82 -9.35 50.73
C PRO A 11 0.37 -8.97 50.40
N SER A 12 -0.48 -9.97 50.19
CA SER A 12 -1.89 -9.81 49.76
C SER A 12 -2.70 -8.86 50.65
N SER A 13 -2.41 -8.82 51.96
CA SER A 13 -3.05 -7.91 52.92
C SER A 13 -2.73 -6.44 52.65
N LEU A 14 -1.49 -6.13 52.24
CA LEU A 14 -1.09 -4.78 51.85
C LEU A 14 -1.68 -4.42 50.48
N ALA A 15 -1.71 -5.36 49.54
CA ALA A 15 -2.36 -5.14 48.24
C ALA A 15 -3.83 -4.72 48.39
N HIS A 16 -4.55 -5.28 49.37
CA HIS A 16 -5.95 -4.92 49.66
C HIS A 16 -6.12 -3.51 50.23
N ILE A 17 -5.12 -2.98 50.95
CA ILE A 17 -5.12 -1.59 51.44
C ILE A 17 -4.84 -0.64 50.27
N TYR A 18 -3.87 -0.98 49.42
CA TYR A 18 -3.52 -0.14 48.26
C TYR A 18 -4.56 -0.19 47.14
N ALA A 19 -5.33 -1.27 47.02
CA ALA A 19 -6.46 -1.36 46.10
C ALA A 19 -7.60 -0.37 46.41
N LYS A 20 -7.59 0.27 47.60
CA LYS A 20 -8.53 1.35 47.95
C LYS A 20 -8.09 2.73 47.43
N PHE A 21 -6.93 2.80 46.78
CA PHE A 21 -6.45 3.97 46.06
C PHE A 21 -6.56 3.63 44.57
N PRO A 22 -7.58 4.17 43.88
CA PRO A 22 -7.88 5.60 43.85
C PRO A 22 -9.08 6.03 44.72
N LEU A 23 -8.96 7.21 45.35
CA LEU A 23 -10.00 7.79 46.22
C LEU A 23 -11.24 8.28 45.44
N VAL A 24 -11.07 8.54 44.16
CA VAL A 24 -12.13 8.92 43.20
C VAL A 24 -11.77 8.25 41.88
N GLU A 25 -12.60 7.30 41.45
CA GLU A 25 -12.59 6.82 40.07
C GLU A 25 -13.41 7.82 39.25
N ILE A 26 -12.72 8.60 38.43
CA ILE A 26 -13.39 9.44 37.44
C ILE A 26 -13.73 8.52 36.27
N GLU A 27 -14.97 8.59 35.79
CA GLU A 27 -15.36 7.91 34.56
C GLU A 27 -14.34 8.30 33.47
N ALA A 28 -13.78 7.29 32.79
CA ALA A 28 -12.83 7.55 31.72
C ALA A 28 -13.47 8.60 30.79
N PRO A 29 -12.78 9.72 30.51
CA PRO A 29 -13.35 10.75 29.66
C PRO A 29 -13.82 10.06 28.38
N TYR A 30 -15.06 10.30 27.96
CA TYR A 30 -15.63 9.70 26.75
C TYR A 30 -14.61 9.85 25.63
N GLU A 31 -13.95 8.75 25.27
CA GLU A 31 -12.83 8.77 24.35
C GLU A 31 -13.39 9.10 22.96
N ALA A 32 -13.45 10.39 22.63
CA ALA A 32 -13.73 10.86 21.29
C ALA A 32 -12.60 10.48 20.31
N TYR A 33 -11.50 9.91 20.82
CA TYR A 33 -10.33 9.53 20.08
C TYR A 33 -10.38 8.03 19.79
N GLN A 34 -10.90 7.73 18.59
CA GLN A 34 -10.82 6.43 17.92
C GLN A 34 -11.78 5.37 18.46
N GLN A 35 -13.08 5.58 18.21
CA GLN A 35 -14.01 4.45 18.15
C GLN A 35 -13.47 3.42 17.16
N THR A 36 -13.38 2.17 17.60
CA THR A 36 -13.06 1.04 16.72
C THR A 36 -14.03 1.05 15.55
N PRO A 37 -13.53 1.02 14.32
CA PRO A 37 -14.37 1.22 13.16
C PRO A 37 -15.27 -0.01 12.98
N THR A 38 -16.54 0.19 12.66
CA THR A 38 -17.46 -0.94 12.43
C THR A 38 -17.09 -1.76 11.19
N LYS A 39 -16.29 -1.18 10.29
CA LYS A 39 -15.77 -1.80 9.05
C LYS A 39 -14.26 -1.60 8.98
N PRO A 40 -13.51 -2.49 8.33
CA PRO A 40 -12.08 -2.30 8.12
C PRO A 40 -11.82 -0.95 7.44
N LYS A 41 -10.82 -0.23 7.94
CA LYS A 41 -10.48 1.12 7.48
C LYS A 41 -9.02 1.20 7.07
N ILE A 42 -8.76 1.39 5.77
CA ILE A 42 -7.41 1.58 5.22
C ILE A 42 -7.02 3.05 5.32
N TRP A 43 -5.82 3.29 5.81
CA TRP A 43 -5.21 4.61 5.90
C TRP A 43 -4.32 4.77 4.68
N ALA A 44 -4.66 5.74 3.84
CA ALA A 44 -4.04 5.91 2.53
C ALA A 44 -3.76 7.39 2.27
N TYR A 45 -2.76 7.66 1.44
CA TYR A 45 -2.50 9.01 0.96
C TYR A 45 -3.65 9.54 0.10
N GLY A 46 -4.08 10.77 0.36
CA GLY A 46 -5.11 11.43 -0.43
C GLY A 46 -5.76 12.61 0.29
N PRO A 47 -7.00 13.00 -0.09
CA PRO A 47 -7.84 12.39 -1.12
C PRO A 47 -7.25 12.56 -2.54
N PRO A 48 -7.58 11.68 -3.49
CA PRO A 48 -7.14 11.85 -4.88
C PRO A 48 -7.86 13.04 -5.55
N PRO A 49 -7.36 13.53 -6.70
CA PRO A 49 -8.02 14.57 -7.48
C PRO A 49 -9.46 14.19 -7.88
N ALA A 50 -10.29 15.21 -8.14
CA ALA A 50 -11.69 15.01 -8.52
C ALA A 50 -11.82 14.06 -9.73
N GLY A 51 -12.69 13.05 -9.60
CA GLY A 51 -12.89 12.01 -10.61
C GLY A 51 -12.18 10.68 -10.32
N HIS A 52 -11.38 10.61 -9.25
CA HIS A 52 -10.74 9.37 -8.79
C HIS A 52 -11.25 8.97 -7.40
N SER A 53 -11.36 7.66 -7.15
CA SER A 53 -11.82 7.08 -5.88
C SER A 53 -10.70 6.48 -5.03
N GLU A 54 -9.55 6.18 -5.65
CA GLU A 54 -8.41 5.49 -5.02
C GLU A 54 -7.17 6.39 -4.94
N SER A 55 -6.29 6.14 -3.96
CA SER A 55 -5.03 6.85 -3.73
C SER A 55 -4.18 6.89 -5.00
N LEU A 56 -3.45 7.98 -5.27
CA LEU A 56 -2.45 8.00 -6.34
C LEU A 56 -1.10 7.39 -5.94
N ASP A 57 -0.86 7.17 -4.64
CA ASP A 57 0.27 6.37 -4.18
C ASP A 57 0.05 4.89 -4.54
N PRO A 58 0.97 4.24 -5.29
CA PRO A 58 0.77 2.87 -5.79
C PRO A 58 0.60 1.82 -4.69
N LEU A 59 1.31 1.96 -3.56
CA LEU A 59 1.22 0.98 -2.47
C LEU A 59 -0.10 1.13 -1.71
N CYS A 60 -0.54 2.36 -1.46
CA CYS A 60 -1.86 2.61 -0.88
C CYS A 60 -2.97 2.10 -1.80
N ARG A 61 -2.87 2.34 -3.11
CA ARG A 61 -3.83 1.82 -4.10
C ARG A 61 -3.80 0.30 -4.14
N ALA A 62 -2.63 -0.33 -4.02
CA ALA A 62 -2.51 -1.79 -3.96
C ALA A 62 -3.24 -2.36 -2.74
N ALA A 63 -3.09 -1.76 -1.55
CA ALA A 63 -3.83 -2.18 -0.37
C ALA A 63 -5.35 -2.00 -0.54
N GLN A 64 -5.80 -0.86 -1.11
CA GLN A 64 -7.20 -0.61 -1.41
C GLN A 64 -7.78 -1.63 -2.39
N ALA A 65 -7.05 -1.92 -3.47
CA ALA A 65 -7.42 -2.92 -4.45
C ALA A 65 -7.44 -4.33 -3.84
N TYR A 66 -6.48 -4.67 -2.99
CA TYR A 66 -6.42 -5.98 -2.38
C TYR A 66 -7.62 -6.23 -1.46
N ALA A 67 -7.96 -5.26 -0.62
CA ALA A 67 -9.17 -5.29 0.21
C ALA A 67 -10.46 -5.36 -0.63
N ARG A 68 -10.51 -4.63 -1.76
CA ARG A 68 -11.63 -4.66 -2.70
C ARG A 68 -11.81 -6.04 -3.31
N PHE A 69 -10.73 -6.61 -3.82
CA PHE A 69 -10.74 -7.95 -4.41
C PHE A 69 -11.10 -9.01 -3.36
N ALA A 70 -10.58 -8.90 -2.14
CA ALA A 70 -10.81 -9.87 -1.08
C ALA A 70 -12.24 -9.85 -0.51
N PHE A 71 -12.70 -8.70 -0.02
CA PHE A 71 -13.96 -8.62 0.73
C PHE A 71 -14.88 -7.47 0.28
N GLY A 72 -14.60 -6.84 -0.86
CA GLY A 72 -15.50 -5.83 -1.46
C GLY A 72 -15.17 -4.38 -1.07
N GLY A 73 -14.08 -4.18 -0.34
CA GLY A 73 -13.50 -2.87 -0.06
C GLY A 73 -13.46 -2.55 1.42
N ALA A 74 -12.64 -1.56 1.75
CA ALA A 74 -12.51 -0.99 3.09
C ALA A 74 -12.85 0.50 3.05
N GLU A 75 -13.32 1.05 4.15
CA GLU A 75 -13.41 2.51 4.27
C GLU A 75 -12.01 3.11 4.15
N THR A 76 -11.87 4.26 3.51
CA THR A 76 -10.56 4.91 3.40
C THR A 76 -10.49 6.12 4.31
N ARG A 77 -9.50 6.14 5.20
CA ARG A 77 -9.04 7.32 5.92
C ARG A 77 -7.95 7.99 5.10
N TRP A 78 -8.26 9.16 4.55
CA TRP A 78 -7.29 9.95 3.81
C TRP A 78 -6.32 10.65 4.75
N LEU A 79 -5.04 10.48 4.47
CA LEU A 79 -3.95 11.17 5.13
C LEU A 79 -3.28 12.11 4.14
N SER A 80 -3.03 13.34 4.59
CA SER A 80 -2.10 14.22 3.88
C SER A 80 -0.69 13.66 4.02
N TRP A 81 0.19 14.11 3.12
CA TRP A 81 1.57 13.63 3.08
C TRP A 81 2.32 13.80 4.41
N ASP A 82 2.12 14.95 5.06
CA ASP A 82 2.75 15.30 6.33
C ASP A 82 2.07 14.66 7.55
N ALA A 83 0.90 14.05 7.36
CA ALA A 83 0.21 13.30 8.40
C ALA A 83 0.66 11.82 8.45
N LYS A 84 1.70 11.43 7.71
CA LYS A 84 2.28 10.08 7.79
C LYS A 84 2.67 9.73 9.23
N GLU A 85 3.16 10.67 10.02
CA GLU A 85 3.50 10.42 11.44
C GLU A 85 2.30 10.04 12.31
N SER A 86 1.08 10.34 11.85
CA SER A 86 -0.13 9.92 12.55
C SER A 86 -0.49 8.46 12.30
N SER A 87 0.11 7.81 11.29
CA SER A 87 -0.16 6.41 10.97
C SER A 87 0.60 5.45 11.88
N PRO A 88 0.13 4.20 12.02
CA PRO A 88 0.83 3.18 12.78
C PRO A 88 2.25 3.00 12.24
N ASP A 89 3.24 2.97 13.13
CA ASP A 89 4.68 2.95 12.81
C ASP A 89 5.17 4.09 11.91
N GLY A 90 4.37 5.14 11.73
CA GLY A 90 4.60 6.16 10.74
C GLY A 90 4.66 5.58 9.32
N GLN A 91 3.96 4.49 9.02
CA GLN A 91 3.91 3.89 7.69
C GLN A 91 2.50 3.87 7.12
N VAL A 92 2.40 4.05 5.81
CA VAL A 92 1.17 3.85 5.05
C VAL A 92 1.50 3.03 3.80
N PRO A 93 0.59 2.18 3.31
CA PRO A 93 -0.75 1.92 3.84
C PRO A 93 -0.75 1.23 5.21
N ALA A 94 -1.79 1.51 5.99
CA ALA A 94 -2.07 0.84 7.26
C ALA A 94 -3.55 0.47 7.34
N LEU A 95 -3.90 -0.53 8.14
CA LEU A 95 -5.25 -1.02 8.29
C LEU A 95 -5.69 -0.92 9.75
N HIS A 96 -6.83 -0.28 9.99
CA HIS A 96 -7.52 -0.33 11.28
C HIS A 96 -8.66 -1.34 11.18
N THR A 97 -8.53 -2.43 11.93
CA THR A 97 -9.49 -3.53 11.92
C THR A 97 -10.70 -3.21 12.81
N PRO A 98 -11.84 -3.91 12.63
CA PRO A 98 -12.99 -3.77 13.53
C PRO A 98 -12.70 -4.18 14.98
N GLU A 99 -11.70 -5.04 15.19
CA GLU A 99 -11.23 -5.48 16.50
C GLU A 99 -10.42 -4.40 17.24
N GLY A 100 -10.03 -3.33 16.53
CA GLY A 100 -9.22 -2.24 17.05
C GLY A 100 -7.72 -2.40 16.82
N ASP A 101 -7.31 -3.41 16.05
CA ASP A 101 -5.91 -3.59 15.69
C ASP A 101 -5.48 -2.61 14.60
N LEU A 102 -4.21 -2.22 14.65
CA LEU A 102 -3.57 -1.34 13.68
C LEU A 102 -2.43 -2.10 13.01
N LEU A 103 -2.64 -2.49 11.75
CA LEU A 103 -1.73 -3.37 11.01
C LEU A 103 -1.01 -2.60 9.90
N THR A 104 0.27 -2.91 9.69
CA THR A 104 1.10 -2.33 8.62
C THR A 104 1.85 -3.42 7.86
N GLY A 105 2.37 -3.10 6.66
CA GLY A 105 3.25 -3.99 5.90
C GLY A 105 2.66 -5.39 5.67
N ASP A 106 3.44 -6.42 6.02
CA ASP A 106 3.07 -7.82 5.80
C ASP A 106 1.91 -8.29 6.70
N GLU A 107 1.67 -7.64 7.85
CA GLU A 107 0.53 -7.96 8.72
C GLU A 107 -0.78 -7.54 8.09
N LEU A 108 -0.80 -6.37 7.44
CA LEU A 108 -1.93 -5.90 6.65
C LEU A 108 -2.26 -6.90 5.54
N ASP A 109 -1.24 -7.32 4.78
CA ASP A 109 -1.43 -8.26 3.67
C ASP A 109 -1.94 -9.62 4.18
N SER A 110 -1.37 -10.11 5.29
CA SER A 110 -1.78 -11.38 5.91
C SER A 110 -3.22 -11.35 6.41
N TRP A 111 -3.64 -10.22 6.99
CA TRP A 111 -5.01 -10.02 7.44
C TRP A 111 -5.99 -9.95 6.27
N ILE A 112 -5.65 -9.24 5.18
CA ILE A 112 -6.50 -9.22 3.98
C ILE A 112 -6.61 -10.64 3.40
N ALA A 113 -5.48 -11.37 3.37
CA ALA A 113 -5.46 -12.73 2.87
C ALA A 113 -6.33 -13.69 3.69
N SER A 114 -6.40 -13.53 5.01
CA SER A 114 -7.26 -14.37 5.85
C SER A 114 -8.76 -14.15 5.61
N HIS A 115 -9.15 -12.98 5.08
CA HIS A 115 -10.55 -12.65 4.79
C HIS A 115 -10.96 -12.97 3.33
N LEU A 116 -10.05 -13.53 2.52
CA LEU A 116 -10.37 -14.05 1.18
C LEU A 116 -11.34 -15.23 1.22
N THR A 117 -11.37 -15.98 2.32
CA THR A 117 -12.14 -17.24 2.45
C THR A 117 -13.62 -17.00 2.72
N ASP A 118 -13.99 -15.86 3.29
CA ASP A 118 -15.35 -15.64 3.80
C ASP A 118 -16.37 -15.42 2.67
N LYS A 119 -15.96 -14.81 1.55
CA LYS A 119 -16.81 -14.69 0.35
C LYS A 119 -17.08 -16.02 -0.36
N LYS A 120 -16.22 -17.03 -0.18
CA LYS A 120 -16.37 -18.34 -0.86
C LYS A 120 -17.29 -19.29 -0.10
N ALA A 121 -17.42 -19.11 1.22
CA ALA A 121 -18.23 -19.95 2.10
C ALA A 121 -19.75 -19.71 1.97
N GLU A 122 -20.19 -18.51 1.59
CA GLU A 122 -21.63 -18.23 1.39
C GLU A 122 -22.19 -18.73 0.04
N ALA A 123 -21.33 -19.06 -0.93
CA ALA A 123 -21.76 -19.44 -2.28
C ALA A 123 -21.80 -20.96 -2.54
N THR A 124 -21.21 -21.80 -1.67
CA THR A 124 -21.15 -23.26 -1.90
C THR A 124 -21.31 -24.01 -0.57
N GLY A 125 -22.32 -24.89 -0.48
CA GLY A 125 -22.59 -25.72 0.70
C GLY A 125 -21.44 -26.66 1.11
N PRO A 126 -21.61 -27.44 2.19
CA PRO A 126 -20.51 -28.10 2.88
C PRO A 126 -20.03 -29.31 2.09
N SER A 127 -18.99 -29.15 1.26
CA SER A 127 -18.20 -30.30 0.83
C SER A 127 -16.81 -29.91 0.35
N LEU A 128 -15.86 -30.72 0.82
CA LEU A 128 -14.50 -30.92 0.36
C LEU A 128 -13.50 -29.81 0.71
N THR A 129 -12.55 -30.23 1.54
CA THR A 129 -11.27 -29.60 1.87
C THR A 129 -10.70 -28.82 0.68
N VAL A 130 -11.00 -27.53 0.64
CA VAL A 130 -10.35 -26.58 -0.25
C VAL A 130 -8.97 -26.37 0.34
N HIS A 131 -7.95 -26.84 -0.39
CA HIS A 131 -6.56 -26.45 -0.12
C HIS A 131 -6.51 -24.94 0.08
N CYS A 132 -5.99 -24.54 1.23
CA CYS A 132 -5.71 -23.17 1.58
C CYS A 132 -4.97 -22.49 0.41
N PRO A 133 -5.28 -21.23 0.04
CA PRO A 133 -4.61 -20.53 -1.07
C PRO A 133 -3.16 -20.13 -0.74
N THR A 134 -2.50 -20.84 0.18
CA THR A 134 -1.07 -20.68 0.49
C THR A 134 -0.17 -21.13 -0.66
N ASP A 135 -0.64 -22.01 -1.56
CA ASP A 135 0.23 -22.60 -2.59
C ASP A 135 0.54 -21.65 -3.77
N ALA A 136 -0.39 -20.76 -4.15
CA ALA A 136 -0.19 -19.84 -5.28
C ALA A 136 0.86 -18.75 -4.97
N SER A 137 0.91 -18.26 -3.73
CA SER A 137 1.93 -17.29 -3.30
C SER A 137 3.33 -17.92 -3.18
N SER A 138 3.43 -19.25 -3.10
CA SER A 138 4.71 -19.96 -3.00
C SER A 138 5.32 -20.35 -4.36
N GLU A 139 4.56 -20.16 -5.44
CA GLU A 139 5.00 -20.56 -6.77
C GLU A 139 6.17 -19.69 -7.25
N PRO A 140 7.29 -20.28 -7.71
CA PRO A 140 8.46 -19.53 -8.15
C PRO A 140 8.16 -18.53 -9.28
N ILE A 141 7.20 -18.85 -10.16
CA ILE A 141 6.78 -17.99 -11.26
C ILE A 141 6.05 -16.76 -10.71
N HIS A 142 5.13 -16.94 -9.77
CA HIS A 142 4.42 -15.86 -9.11
C HIS A 142 5.39 -14.89 -8.42
N GLN A 143 6.35 -15.44 -7.68
CA GLN A 143 7.40 -14.65 -7.02
C GLN A 143 8.31 -13.92 -8.00
N ALA A 144 8.60 -14.50 -9.17
CA ALA A 144 9.37 -13.84 -10.21
C ALA A 144 8.64 -12.62 -10.78
N TYR A 145 7.34 -12.71 -11.03
CA TYR A 145 6.54 -11.56 -11.51
C TYR A 145 6.30 -10.53 -10.41
N LEU A 146 6.10 -10.96 -9.17
CA LEU A 146 6.05 -10.05 -8.03
C LEU A 146 7.37 -9.28 -7.87
N ALA A 147 8.51 -9.96 -7.99
CA ALA A 147 9.82 -9.34 -7.99
C ALA A 147 10.00 -8.38 -9.19
N LEU A 148 9.52 -8.76 -10.37
CA LEU A 148 9.55 -7.89 -11.55
C LEU A 148 8.76 -6.59 -11.28
N VAL A 149 7.50 -6.69 -10.90
CA VAL A 149 6.64 -5.52 -10.64
C VAL A 149 7.22 -4.65 -9.52
N THR A 150 7.68 -5.24 -8.41
CA THR A 150 8.19 -4.49 -7.25
C THR A 150 9.57 -3.85 -7.49
N SER A 151 10.44 -4.47 -8.28
CA SER A 151 11.83 -4.01 -8.46
C SER A 151 12.08 -3.24 -9.76
N THR A 152 11.19 -3.30 -10.74
CA THR A 152 11.32 -2.55 -12.01
C THR A 152 10.17 -1.56 -12.21
N LEU A 153 8.93 -2.05 -12.24
CA LEU A 153 7.79 -1.22 -12.63
C LEU A 153 7.39 -0.20 -11.55
N LEU A 154 7.29 -0.64 -10.29
CA LEU A 154 6.96 0.23 -9.16
C LEU A 154 7.98 1.39 -9.03
N PRO A 155 9.31 1.16 -9.05
CA PRO A 155 10.30 2.22 -9.08
C PRO A 155 10.10 3.25 -10.19
N ALA A 156 9.74 2.83 -11.40
CA ALA A 156 9.50 3.75 -12.51
C ALA A 156 8.25 4.59 -12.31
N VAL A 157 7.18 4.01 -11.77
CA VAL A 157 5.96 4.79 -11.43
C VAL A 157 6.25 5.78 -10.31
N LEU A 158 7.00 5.40 -9.29
CA LEU A 158 7.43 6.32 -8.23
C LEU A 158 8.31 7.44 -8.81
N ALA A 159 9.22 7.11 -9.73
CA ALA A 159 10.04 8.10 -10.41
C ALA A 159 9.20 9.09 -11.23
N ALA A 160 8.25 8.60 -12.02
CA ALA A 160 7.34 9.43 -12.82
C ALA A 160 6.47 10.33 -11.93
N LEU A 161 5.95 9.82 -10.81
CA LEU A 161 5.10 10.58 -9.89
C LEU A 161 5.85 11.65 -9.08
N TYR A 162 7.01 11.30 -8.52
CA TYR A 162 7.68 12.12 -7.51
C TYR A 162 8.89 12.87 -8.07
N LEU A 163 9.47 12.41 -9.17
CA LEU A 163 10.70 12.96 -9.73
C LEU A 163 10.50 13.79 -11.01
N SER A 164 9.39 13.58 -11.75
CA SER A 164 9.10 14.19 -13.05
C SER A 164 7.79 15.02 -13.07
N PRO A 165 7.76 16.25 -13.64
CA PRO A 165 8.89 17.09 -14.03
C PRO A 165 9.53 17.77 -12.82
N ALA A 166 10.82 18.10 -12.92
CA ALA A 166 11.62 18.68 -11.84
C ALA A 166 11.11 20.01 -11.25
N SER A 167 10.18 20.71 -11.92
CA SER A 167 9.65 22.01 -11.48
C SER A 167 8.15 22.04 -11.17
N VAL A 168 7.38 21.00 -11.53
CA VAL A 168 5.92 20.98 -11.42
C VAL A 168 5.45 19.55 -11.19
N ALA A 169 5.95 18.86 -10.16
CA ALA A 169 5.23 17.68 -9.70
C ALA A 169 3.88 18.21 -9.15
N PRO A 170 2.73 17.96 -9.82
CA PRO A 170 1.47 18.27 -9.18
C PRO A 170 1.45 17.49 -7.86
N PRO A 171 0.95 18.08 -6.77
CA PRO A 171 0.88 17.36 -5.51
C PRO A 171 -0.02 16.14 -5.74
N VAL A 172 0.61 14.97 -5.92
CA VAL A 172 -0.02 13.64 -6.05
C VAL A 172 -0.98 13.41 -4.88
N VAL A 173 -0.71 14.08 -3.76
CA VAL A 173 -1.58 14.24 -2.61
C VAL A 173 -1.77 15.73 -2.38
N PRO A 174 -3.00 16.27 -2.44
CA PRO A 174 -3.23 17.68 -2.21
C PRO A 174 -2.69 18.09 -0.83
N SER A 175 -1.71 18.99 -0.81
CA SER A 175 -1.30 19.64 0.44
C SER A 175 -2.36 20.68 0.79
N LEU A 176 -2.92 20.56 2.00
CA LEU A 176 -3.86 21.55 2.51
C LEU A 176 -3.21 22.94 2.46
N SER A 177 -3.95 23.95 1.97
CA SER A 177 -3.51 25.35 1.97
C SER A 177 -3.17 25.78 3.40
N ARG A 178 -1.95 26.27 3.61
CA ARG A 178 -1.43 26.65 4.92
C ARG A 178 -0.83 28.07 4.95
N PRO A 179 -0.74 28.72 6.12
CA PRO A 179 -0.21 30.07 6.29
C PRO A 179 1.31 30.17 6.06
N PHE A 180 1.78 31.17 5.30
CA PHE A 180 3.15 31.47 4.86
C PHE A 180 4.36 30.70 5.45
N LEU A 181 4.57 30.62 6.78
CA LEU A 181 5.68 29.84 7.37
C LEU A 181 5.61 28.34 7.01
N SER A 182 4.40 27.83 6.76
CA SER A 182 4.17 26.50 6.24
C SER A 182 4.65 26.31 4.81
N GLN A 183 4.74 27.37 3.99
CA GLN A 183 5.17 27.27 2.59
C GLN A 183 6.67 27.00 2.53
N VAL A 184 7.46 27.68 3.37
CA VAL A 184 8.89 27.39 3.51
C VAL A 184 9.09 25.98 4.07
N ALA A 185 8.35 25.60 5.11
CA ALA A 185 8.37 24.24 5.64
C ALA A 185 7.97 23.20 4.56
N HIS A 186 7.00 23.50 3.71
CA HIS A 186 6.56 22.64 2.60
C HIS A 186 7.65 22.46 1.54
N VAL A 187 8.42 23.51 1.23
CA VAL A 187 9.57 23.38 0.31
C VAL A 187 10.60 22.42 0.92
N TYR A 188 10.97 22.61 2.18
CA TYR A 188 11.91 21.70 2.87
C TYR A 188 11.39 20.26 2.98
N LEU A 189 10.12 20.09 3.36
CA LEU A 189 9.48 18.77 3.42
C LEU A 189 9.47 18.12 2.04
N SER A 190 9.06 18.84 0.99
CA SER A 190 9.05 18.30 -0.39
C SER A 190 10.44 17.86 -0.87
N TRP A 191 11.52 18.53 -0.44
CA TRP A 191 12.89 18.11 -0.73
C TRP A 191 13.30 16.87 0.05
N HIS A 192 12.98 16.81 1.34
CA HIS A 192 13.20 15.63 2.18
C HIS A 192 12.42 14.42 1.64
N ASP A 193 11.18 14.64 1.22
CA ASP A 193 10.32 13.64 0.61
C ASP A 193 10.90 13.12 -0.70
N ARG A 194 11.38 14.02 -1.56
CA ARG A 194 12.06 13.65 -2.80
C ARG A 194 13.30 12.79 -2.51
N ALA A 195 14.10 13.15 -1.52
CA ALA A 195 15.28 12.36 -1.13
C ALA A 195 14.88 10.97 -0.62
N ASN A 196 13.88 10.89 0.27
CA ASN A 196 13.34 9.62 0.77
C ASN A 196 12.82 8.72 -0.36
N ARG A 197 12.17 9.29 -1.38
CA ARG A 197 11.71 8.53 -2.56
C ARG A 197 12.84 8.07 -3.46
N ILE A 198 13.89 8.86 -3.62
CA ILE A 198 15.10 8.42 -4.33
C ILE A 198 15.73 7.23 -3.61
N ASP A 199 15.84 7.29 -2.29
CA ASP A 199 16.40 6.20 -1.49
C ASP A 199 15.52 4.94 -1.52
N GLU A 200 14.20 5.11 -1.50
CA GLU A 200 13.26 4.01 -1.67
C GLU A 200 13.38 3.36 -3.05
N ILE A 201 13.43 4.14 -4.13
CA ILE A 201 13.62 3.64 -5.50
C ILE A 201 14.94 2.84 -5.59
N LYS A 202 16.03 3.36 -5.02
CA LYS A 202 17.33 2.67 -4.99
C LYS A 202 17.25 1.34 -4.21
N ARG A 203 16.54 1.34 -3.07
CA ARG A 203 16.32 0.13 -2.25
C ARG A 203 15.53 -0.92 -3.01
N LEU A 204 14.43 -0.53 -3.66
CA LEU A 204 13.58 -1.44 -4.44
C LEU A 204 14.33 -2.08 -5.62
N ARG A 205 15.25 -1.33 -6.25
CA ARG A 205 16.13 -1.86 -7.32
C ARG A 205 17.26 -2.75 -6.80
N GLY A 206 17.34 -3.03 -5.50
CA GLY A 206 18.34 -3.92 -4.90
C GLY A 206 19.78 -3.41 -5.00
N GLY A 207 19.98 -2.09 -5.03
CA GLY A 207 21.32 -1.50 -5.07
C GLY A 207 22.09 -1.71 -6.39
N LYS A 208 21.41 -2.10 -7.48
CA LYS A 208 22.00 -2.22 -8.82
C LYS A 208 22.71 -0.95 -9.30
N THR A 209 22.38 0.21 -8.73
CA THR A 209 23.08 1.49 -8.92
C THR A 209 24.37 1.55 -8.09
N ALA A 210 25.25 0.55 -8.25
CA ALA A 210 26.45 0.39 -7.43
C ALA A 210 27.50 1.51 -7.58
N LYS A 211 27.32 2.51 -8.45
CA LYS A 211 28.31 3.58 -8.69
C LYS A 211 27.77 4.97 -9.03
N ALA A 212 26.45 5.16 -9.17
CA ALA A 212 25.92 6.46 -9.56
C ALA A 212 25.40 7.23 -8.35
N THR A 213 26.00 8.39 -8.06
CA THR A 213 25.52 9.35 -7.05
C THR A 213 24.09 9.83 -7.37
N ALA A 214 23.67 9.72 -8.63
CA ALA A 214 22.35 10.06 -9.15
C ALA A 214 21.59 8.83 -9.64
N LEU A 215 20.25 8.86 -9.48
CA LEU A 215 19.34 7.88 -10.08
C LEU A 215 19.23 8.15 -11.58
N ASP A 216 19.54 7.17 -12.42
CA ASP A 216 19.32 7.25 -13.87
C ASP A 216 17.84 6.96 -14.17
N LEU A 217 17.09 8.01 -14.49
CA LEU A 217 15.66 7.92 -14.77
C LEU A 217 15.39 7.23 -16.12
N GLU A 218 16.24 7.43 -17.11
CA GLU A 218 16.08 6.83 -18.45
C GLU A 218 16.26 5.31 -18.39
N GLU A 219 17.25 4.85 -17.60
CA GLU A 219 17.44 3.41 -17.36
C GLU A 219 16.21 2.80 -16.67
N VAL A 220 15.69 3.48 -15.64
CA VAL A 220 14.52 3.03 -14.88
C VAL A 220 13.28 2.92 -15.77
N GLU A 221 13.04 3.93 -16.61
CA GLU A 221 11.92 3.94 -17.56
C GLU A 221 12.06 2.84 -18.62
N ARG A 222 13.26 2.65 -19.18
CA ARG A 222 13.50 1.59 -20.17
C ARG A 222 13.24 0.19 -19.59
N GLU A 223 13.76 -0.09 -18.40
CA GLU A 223 13.52 -1.37 -17.71
C GLU A 223 12.03 -1.61 -17.41
N ALA A 224 11.29 -0.54 -17.09
CA ALA A 224 9.86 -0.63 -16.85
C ALA A 224 9.04 -0.88 -18.12
N VAL A 225 9.44 -0.29 -19.27
CA VAL A 225 8.81 -0.62 -20.57
C VAL A 225 9.02 -2.08 -20.92
N GLU A 226 10.23 -2.61 -20.75
CA GLU A 226 10.52 -4.04 -20.95
C GLU A 226 9.69 -4.92 -20.01
N ALA A 227 9.49 -4.49 -18.76
CA ALA A 227 8.63 -5.19 -17.81
C ALA A 227 7.16 -5.20 -18.25
N ILE A 228 6.62 -4.08 -18.76
CA ILE A 228 5.25 -4.01 -19.29
C ILE A 228 5.08 -4.99 -20.47
N GLU A 229 6.06 -5.06 -21.37
CA GLU A 229 6.03 -5.99 -22.51
C GLU A 229 6.07 -7.46 -22.05
N ALA A 230 6.88 -7.78 -21.04
CA ALA A 230 6.92 -9.11 -20.43
C ALA A 230 5.59 -9.50 -19.75
N LEU A 231 4.97 -8.56 -19.02
CA LEU A 231 3.67 -8.76 -18.37
C LEU A 231 2.55 -8.97 -19.40
N GLU A 232 2.54 -8.20 -20.49
CA GLU A 232 1.60 -8.38 -21.60
C GLU A 232 1.74 -9.78 -22.23
N ALA A 233 2.97 -10.21 -22.51
CA ALA A 233 3.22 -11.54 -23.08
C ALA A 233 2.71 -12.67 -22.14
N LYS A 234 2.92 -12.52 -20.82
CA LYS A 234 2.39 -13.47 -19.83
C LYS A 234 0.87 -13.49 -19.81
N MET A 235 0.22 -12.33 -19.84
CA MET A 235 -1.24 -12.24 -19.85
C MET A 235 -1.85 -12.84 -21.10
N GLN A 236 -1.26 -12.59 -22.27
CA GLN A 236 -1.70 -13.20 -23.52
C GLN A 236 -1.60 -14.73 -23.47
N ALA A 237 -0.53 -15.26 -22.88
CA ALA A 237 -0.36 -16.70 -22.68
C ALA A 237 -1.35 -17.30 -21.68
N ALA A 238 -1.73 -16.56 -20.63
CA ALA A 238 -2.71 -16.99 -19.64
C ALA A 238 -4.16 -17.02 -20.17
N GLY A 239 -4.43 -16.32 -21.28
CA GLY A 239 -5.73 -16.36 -21.96
C GLY A 239 -6.85 -15.67 -21.17
N LYS A 240 -7.97 -16.36 -20.96
CA LYS A 240 -9.19 -15.81 -20.30
C LYS A 240 -9.19 -15.92 -18.78
N ALA A 241 -8.01 -16.08 -18.16
CA ALA A 241 -7.89 -16.06 -16.71
C ALA A 241 -8.49 -14.78 -16.11
N GLU A 242 -9.11 -14.91 -14.93
CA GLU A 242 -9.61 -13.77 -14.17
C GLU A 242 -8.47 -12.96 -13.54
N TRP A 243 -7.50 -13.70 -12.98
CA TRP A 243 -6.32 -13.20 -12.27
C TRP A 243 -5.04 -13.49 -13.07
N PHE A 244 -3.98 -12.71 -12.83
CA PHE A 244 -2.78 -12.64 -13.67
C PHE A 244 -2.09 -14.00 -13.89
N ASP A 245 -1.99 -14.81 -12.84
CA ASP A 245 -1.38 -16.14 -12.92
C ASP A 245 -2.36 -17.28 -13.24
N GLY A 246 -3.62 -16.96 -13.52
CA GLY A 246 -4.66 -17.99 -13.63
C GLY A 246 -5.09 -18.56 -12.26
N ALA A 247 -4.73 -17.87 -11.19
CA ALA A 247 -5.15 -18.23 -9.83
C ALA A 247 -6.67 -18.23 -9.69
N SER A 248 -7.19 -19.00 -8.73
CA SER A 248 -8.63 -19.08 -8.45
C SER A 248 -9.19 -17.89 -7.65
N GLY A 249 -8.32 -16.99 -7.21
CA GLY A 249 -8.66 -15.82 -6.42
C GLY A 249 -7.56 -14.75 -6.53
N PRO A 250 -7.85 -13.53 -6.06
CA PRO A 250 -6.92 -12.42 -6.16
C PRO A 250 -5.71 -12.63 -5.26
N SER A 251 -4.55 -12.27 -5.80
CA SER A 251 -3.29 -12.28 -5.07
C SER A 251 -2.79 -10.87 -4.76
N LYS A 252 -1.76 -10.78 -3.91
CA LYS A 252 -1.01 -9.53 -3.69
C LYS A 252 -0.40 -9.01 -5.00
N LEU A 253 0.04 -9.91 -5.89
CA LEU A 253 0.53 -9.55 -7.22
C LEU A 253 -0.56 -8.87 -8.05
N ASP A 254 -1.78 -9.42 -8.09
CA ASP A 254 -2.90 -8.83 -8.83
C ASP A 254 -3.23 -7.42 -8.34
N ALA A 255 -3.28 -7.25 -7.01
CA ALA A 255 -3.54 -5.96 -6.40
C ALA A 255 -2.45 -4.93 -6.72
N LEU A 256 -1.18 -5.33 -6.62
CA LEU A 256 -0.05 -4.46 -6.96
C LEU A 256 0.00 -4.14 -8.46
N LEU A 257 -0.20 -5.14 -9.31
CA LEU A 257 -0.21 -4.98 -10.76
C LEU A 257 -1.33 -4.02 -11.18
N TYR A 258 -2.56 -4.25 -10.71
CA TYR A 258 -3.67 -3.33 -10.93
C TYR A 258 -3.31 -1.92 -10.47
N ALA A 259 -2.79 -1.75 -9.25
CA ALA A 259 -2.51 -0.44 -8.70
C ALA A 259 -1.48 0.33 -9.53
N VAL A 260 -0.38 -0.32 -9.91
CA VAL A 260 0.70 0.30 -10.69
C VAL A 260 0.21 0.65 -12.11
N LEU A 261 -0.52 -0.24 -12.79
CA LEU A 261 -1.09 0.04 -14.12
C LEU A 261 -2.18 1.12 -14.09
N SER A 262 -3.02 1.10 -13.06
CA SER A 262 -4.07 2.10 -12.81
C SER A 262 -3.48 3.47 -12.56
N VAL A 263 -2.34 3.56 -11.87
CA VAL A 263 -1.62 4.83 -11.70
C VAL A 263 -1.05 5.30 -13.05
N ILE A 264 -0.38 4.42 -13.80
CA ILE A 264 0.17 4.74 -15.14
C ILE A 264 -0.91 5.30 -16.07
N SER A 265 -2.11 4.72 -16.07
CA SER A 265 -3.21 5.17 -16.94
C SER A 265 -3.65 6.60 -16.65
N VAL A 266 -3.46 7.10 -15.42
CA VAL A 266 -3.90 8.44 -14.98
C VAL A 266 -2.76 9.46 -14.83
N LEU A 267 -1.50 9.09 -15.03
CA LEU A 267 -0.35 10.02 -14.92
C LEU A 267 -0.51 11.28 -15.80
N PRO A 268 -0.10 12.48 -15.41
CA PRO A 268 -0.08 13.59 -16.36
C PRO A 268 0.85 13.27 -17.54
N ARG A 269 0.49 13.62 -18.78
CA ARG A 269 1.39 13.45 -19.95
C ARG A 269 2.73 14.18 -19.78
N ALA A 270 2.77 15.22 -18.94
CA ALA A 270 3.99 15.96 -18.63
C ALA A 270 4.94 15.22 -17.65
N CYS A 271 4.48 14.15 -17.01
CA CYS A 271 5.24 13.36 -16.05
C CYS A 271 5.72 12.01 -16.62
N ASP A 272 5.21 11.62 -17.79
CA ASP A 272 5.40 10.29 -18.36
C ASP A 272 5.35 10.31 -19.89
N ASP A 273 6.50 10.08 -20.50
CA ASP A 273 6.66 9.97 -21.96
C ASP A 273 6.73 8.50 -22.44
N ALA A 274 6.84 7.52 -21.53
CA ALA A 274 7.20 6.14 -21.89
C ALA A 274 6.23 5.07 -21.36
N LEU A 275 5.82 5.14 -20.09
CA LEU A 275 5.04 4.09 -19.42
C LEU A 275 3.61 4.01 -19.95
N ARG A 276 2.91 5.14 -20.07
CA ARG A 276 1.56 5.19 -20.64
C ARG A 276 1.54 4.72 -22.09
N PRO A 277 2.40 5.22 -23.00
CA PRO A 277 2.44 4.70 -24.36
C PRO A 277 2.75 3.20 -24.43
N ALA A 278 3.57 2.68 -23.53
CA ALA A 278 3.79 1.23 -23.42
C ALA A 278 2.51 0.50 -22.98
N LEU A 279 1.77 1.01 -21.99
CA LEU A 279 0.50 0.44 -21.55
C LEU A 279 -0.60 0.49 -22.63
N GLU A 280 -0.69 1.60 -23.37
CA GLU A 280 -1.65 1.77 -24.46
C GLU A 280 -1.38 0.80 -25.64
N ARG A 281 -0.12 0.40 -25.85
CA ARG A 281 0.27 -0.63 -26.82
C ARG A 281 -0.03 -2.06 -26.34
N SER A 282 -0.39 -2.24 -25.08
CA SER A 282 -0.60 -3.53 -24.42
C SER A 282 -2.10 -3.80 -24.17
N PRO A 283 -2.81 -4.42 -25.13
CA PRO A 283 -4.27 -4.57 -25.08
C PRO A 283 -4.74 -5.56 -23.99
N ALA A 284 -3.97 -6.59 -23.64
CA ALA A 284 -4.36 -7.52 -22.60
C ALA A 284 -4.31 -6.85 -21.22
N LEU A 285 -3.24 -6.10 -20.93
CA LEU A 285 -3.12 -5.30 -19.71
C LEU A 285 -4.20 -4.22 -19.61
N SER A 286 -4.47 -3.52 -20.73
CA SER A 286 -5.56 -2.52 -20.77
C SER A 286 -6.94 -3.13 -20.51
N SER A 287 -7.18 -4.35 -21.01
CA SER A 287 -8.43 -5.08 -20.77
C SER A 287 -8.55 -5.57 -19.34
N TYR A 288 -7.43 -6.01 -18.74
CA TYR A 288 -7.35 -6.37 -17.34
C TYR A 288 -7.68 -5.18 -16.43
N LEU A 289 -7.08 -4.02 -16.72
CA LEU A 289 -7.34 -2.80 -15.95
C LEU A 289 -8.83 -2.42 -15.96
N LYS A 290 -9.46 -2.39 -17.15
CA LYS A 290 -10.90 -2.07 -17.29
C LYS A 290 -11.82 -3.04 -16.57
N ARG A 291 -11.42 -4.31 -16.44
CA ARG A 291 -12.21 -5.32 -15.72
C ARG A 291 -12.18 -5.10 -14.21
N HIS A 292 -11.07 -4.59 -13.71
CA HIS A 292 -10.80 -4.46 -12.28
C HIS A 292 -10.88 -3.02 -11.76
N ASP A 293 -11.17 -2.04 -12.61
CA ASP A 293 -11.48 -0.65 -12.24
C ASP A 293 -12.75 -0.61 -11.37
N PRO A 294 -12.80 0.18 -10.28
CA PRO A 294 -13.94 0.24 -9.35
C PRO A 294 -15.20 0.90 -9.92
#